data_AF-A0A1I1DWC7-F1
#
_entry.id   AF-A0A1I1DWC7-F1
#
_cell.length_a   1.000
_cell.length_b   1.000
_cell.length_c   1.000
_cell.angle_alpha   90.00
_cell.angle_beta   90.00
_cell.angle_gamma   90.00
#
_symmetry.space_group_name_H-M   'P 1'
#
loop_
_entity.id
_entity.type
_entity.pdbx_description
1 polymer ?
#
loop_
_entity_poly.entity_id
_entity_poly.type
_entity_poly.pdbx_seq_one_letter_code
_entity_poly.pdbx_strand_id
1 'polypeptide(L)'
;MDSKAQLTVDIIAKVAERKITIVNAAKLLNKSRRTIERYLQQYQKVGIQFVVHRNTGKAPVNKTSDSLKRQVQALIKEKYFDVNLQHLVELLEVNENIFVKRETLRSWAHDIHHVKRAKRRRAKARKRRERMESPGLLLQMDGSPHRWFGDQKSCLIAIIDDATSEIHAEFFKSETTVGCLKVMRDYMIRKVCLRRFMWIGLASLEGLNVVTSHKCNGLVMS
;
A
#
# COMPACT_ATOMS: atom_id res chain seq x y z
N MET A 1 18.42 -30.73 -5.10
CA MET A 1 17.45 -31.13 -6.14
C MET A 1 16.06 -30.85 -5.63
N ASP A 2 15.12 -30.46 -6.51
CA ASP A 2 13.71 -30.27 -6.15
C ASP A 2 13.08 -31.61 -5.71
N SER A 3 12.15 -31.59 -4.75
CA SER A 3 11.53 -32.80 -4.19
C SER A 3 10.74 -33.59 -5.26
N LYS A 4 10.11 -32.88 -6.20
CA LYS A 4 9.41 -33.48 -7.34
C LYS A 4 10.37 -34.10 -8.35
N ALA A 5 11.55 -33.50 -8.53
CA ALA A 5 12.60 -34.03 -9.40
C ALA A 5 13.12 -35.37 -8.87
N GLN A 6 13.37 -35.48 -7.57
CA GLN A 6 13.82 -36.72 -6.93
C GLN A 6 12.79 -37.86 -7.09
N LEU A 7 11.52 -37.59 -6.79
CA LEU A 7 10.44 -38.57 -6.98
C LEU A 7 10.35 -39.08 -8.42
N THR A 8 10.60 -38.19 -9.39
CA THR A 8 10.62 -38.54 -10.82
C THR A 8 11.77 -39.47 -11.15
N VAL A 9 12.98 -39.24 -10.61
CA VAL A 9 14.12 -40.14 -10.77
C VAL A 9 13.78 -41.52 -10.20
N ASP A 10 13.30 -41.57 -8.97
CA ASP A 10 13.08 -42.82 -8.24
C ASP A 10 12.02 -43.71 -8.93
N ILE A 11 10.93 -43.09 -9.41
CA ILE A 11 9.88 -43.83 -10.13
C ILE A 11 10.39 -44.33 -11.47
N ILE A 12 11.15 -43.53 -12.22
CA ILE A 12 11.70 -43.95 -13.52
C ILE A 12 12.79 -45.02 -13.35
N ALA A 13 13.60 -44.95 -12.30
CA ALA A 13 14.55 -46.00 -11.94
C ALA A 13 13.84 -47.33 -11.65
N LYS A 14 12.73 -47.31 -10.88
CA LYS A 14 11.89 -48.50 -10.65
C LYS A 14 11.25 -49.05 -11.91
N VAL A 15 10.90 -48.19 -12.88
CA VAL A 15 10.41 -48.63 -14.20
C VAL A 15 11.53 -49.28 -15.01
N ALA A 16 12.75 -48.73 -14.97
CA ALA A 16 13.92 -49.31 -15.64
C ALA A 16 14.30 -50.69 -15.06
N GLU A 17 14.18 -50.86 -13.74
CA GLU A 17 14.34 -52.14 -13.03
C GLU A 17 13.16 -53.11 -13.21
N ARG A 18 12.15 -52.75 -14.01
CA ARG A 18 10.91 -53.52 -14.23
C ARG A 18 10.08 -53.79 -12.96
N LYS A 19 10.30 -53.03 -11.88
CA LYS A 19 9.53 -53.11 -10.63
C LYS A 19 8.16 -52.43 -10.72
N ILE A 20 8.00 -51.47 -11.63
CA ILE A 20 6.75 -50.72 -11.86
C ILE A 20 6.46 -50.67 -13.37
N THR A 21 5.19 -50.84 -13.75
CA THR A 21 4.76 -50.71 -15.15
C THR A 21 4.68 -49.24 -15.58
N ILE A 22 4.85 -48.99 -16.88
CA ILE A 22 4.74 -47.63 -17.47
C ILE A 22 3.37 -46.99 -17.13
N VAL A 23 2.30 -47.78 -17.12
CA VAL A 23 0.94 -47.32 -16.79
C VAL A 23 0.84 -46.85 -15.34
N ASN A 24 1.43 -47.58 -14.40
CA ASN A 24 1.43 -47.21 -12.99
C ASN A 24 2.33 -45.99 -12.73
N ALA A 25 3.49 -45.90 -13.38
CA ALA A 25 4.35 -44.73 -13.30
C ALA A 25 3.67 -43.46 -13.86
N ALA A 26 2.91 -43.59 -14.95
CA ALA A 26 2.12 -42.50 -15.53
C ALA A 26 1.08 -41.96 -14.52
N LYS A 27 0.41 -42.85 -13.78
CA LYS A 27 -0.53 -42.47 -12.71
C LYS A 27 0.19 -41.80 -11.53
N LEU A 28 1.29 -42.37 -11.04
CA LEU A 28 2.04 -41.84 -9.89
C LEU A 28 2.62 -40.45 -10.15
N LEU A 29 3.14 -40.22 -11.37
CA LEU A 29 3.73 -38.93 -11.75
C LEU A 29 2.71 -37.94 -12.36
N ASN A 30 1.46 -38.37 -12.55
CA ASN A 30 0.42 -37.64 -13.27
C ASN A 30 0.92 -37.12 -14.63
N LYS A 31 1.49 -38.02 -15.44
CA LYS A 31 2.04 -37.72 -16.78
C LYS A 31 1.50 -38.70 -17.81
N SER A 32 1.52 -38.27 -19.08
CA SER A 32 1.16 -39.17 -20.18
C SER A 32 2.16 -40.31 -20.31
N ARG A 33 1.68 -41.46 -20.79
CA ARG A 33 2.51 -42.64 -21.11
C ARG A 33 3.73 -42.26 -21.98
N ARG A 34 3.52 -41.45 -23.02
CA ARG A 34 4.59 -40.95 -23.91
C ARG A 34 5.68 -40.17 -23.16
N THR A 35 5.32 -39.44 -22.10
CA THR A 35 6.28 -38.71 -21.28
C THR A 35 7.14 -39.67 -20.46
N ILE A 36 6.53 -40.72 -19.90
CA ILE A 36 7.25 -41.76 -19.14
C ILE A 36 8.21 -42.52 -20.06
N GLU A 37 7.76 -42.90 -21.26
CA GLU A 37 8.62 -43.56 -22.26
C GLU A 37 9.80 -42.66 -22.66
N ARG A 38 9.57 -41.37 -22.90
CA ARG A 38 10.63 -40.38 -23.16
C ARG A 38 11.62 -40.27 -22.00
N TYR A 39 11.12 -40.24 -20.76
CA TYR A 39 11.96 -40.21 -19.56
C TYR A 39 12.79 -41.47 -19.41
N LEU A 40 12.21 -42.65 -19.64
CA LEU A 40 12.92 -43.92 -19.60
C LEU A 40 14.04 -43.98 -20.65
N GLN A 41 13.76 -43.58 -21.89
CA GLN A 41 14.77 -43.50 -22.95
C GLN A 41 15.91 -42.55 -22.59
N GLN A 42 15.61 -41.41 -21.94
CA GLN A 42 16.64 -40.45 -21.55
C GLN A 42 17.42 -40.91 -20.32
N TYR A 43 16.75 -41.54 -19.34
CA TYR A 43 17.38 -42.15 -18.17
C TYR A 43 18.37 -43.25 -18.57
N GLN A 44 18.04 -44.08 -19.57
CA GLN A 44 18.97 -45.09 -20.09
C GLN A 44 20.22 -44.50 -20.75
N LYS A 45 20.14 -43.28 -21.31
CA LYS A 45 21.26 -42.63 -22.01
C LYS A 45 22.16 -41.82 -21.09
N VAL A 46 21.59 -41.08 -20.14
CA VAL A 46 22.33 -40.10 -19.30
C VAL A 46 22.14 -40.32 -17.79
N GLY A 47 21.48 -41.41 -17.39
CA GLY A 47 21.19 -41.70 -15.99
C GLY A 47 20.34 -40.62 -15.32
N ILE A 48 20.64 -40.35 -14.05
CA ILE A 48 19.93 -39.38 -13.18
C ILE A 48 19.88 -37.96 -13.77
N GLN A 49 20.85 -37.60 -14.62
CA GLN A 49 20.94 -36.27 -15.23
C GLN A 49 19.77 -35.94 -16.17
N PHE A 50 18.95 -36.93 -16.56
CA PHE A 50 17.80 -36.70 -17.44
C PHE A 50 16.77 -35.72 -16.88
N VAL A 51 16.69 -35.59 -15.55
CA VAL A 51 15.73 -34.69 -14.88
C VAL A 51 16.15 -33.23 -14.96
N VAL A 52 17.43 -32.96 -15.22
CA VAL A 52 17.90 -31.60 -15.47
C VAL A 52 17.39 -31.15 -16.84
N HIS A 53 16.60 -30.08 -16.86
CA HIS A 53 16.13 -29.50 -18.11
C HIS A 53 17.31 -29.07 -18.99
N ARG A 54 17.25 -29.31 -20.30
CA ARG A 54 18.38 -29.06 -21.22
C ARG A 54 18.76 -27.58 -21.38
N ASN A 55 17.86 -26.67 -21.00
CA ASN A 55 18.13 -25.23 -20.96
C ASN A 55 18.58 -24.74 -19.58
N THR A 56 18.66 -25.62 -18.57
CA THR A 56 19.19 -25.25 -17.26
C THR A 56 20.64 -24.80 -17.43
N GLY A 57 20.94 -23.57 -17.00
CA GLY A 57 22.28 -22.97 -17.12
C GLY A 57 22.60 -22.34 -18.48
N LYS A 58 21.71 -22.43 -19.48
CA LYS A 58 21.91 -21.77 -20.78
C LYS A 58 21.29 -20.37 -20.76
N ALA A 59 22.08 -19.38 -21.17
CA ALA A 59 21.56 -18.04 -21.42
C ALA A 59 20.65 -18.06 -22.68
N PRO A 60 19.52 -17.33 -22.67
CA PRO A 60 18.69 -17.21 -23.86
C PRO A 60 19.41 -16.44 -24.96
N VAL A 61 19.15 -16.78 -26.23
CA VAL A 61 19.78 -16.14 -27.41
C VAL A 61 19.48 -14.64 -27.46
N ASN A 62 18.31 -14.22 -26.97
CA ASN A 62 17.87 -12.82 -26.94
C ASN A 62 18.37 -12.06 -25.71
N LYS A 63 19.37 -12.59 -24.98
CA LYS A 63 19.91 -11.93 -23.79
C LYS A 63 20.68 -10.67 -24.22
N THR A 64 20.24 -9.51 -23.73
CA THR A 64 21.00 -8.26 -23.88
C THR A 64 22.41 -8.42 -23.28
N SER A 65 23.41 -7.80 -23.90
CA SER A 65 24.80 -7.94 -23.49
C SER A 65 25.01 -7.55 -22.01
N ASP A 66 25.77 -8.38 -21.29
CA ASP A 66 26.09 -8.10 -19.88
C ASP A 66 26.99 -6.85 -19.74
N SER A 67 27.71 -6.47 -20.78
CA SER A 67 28.48 -5.22 -20.83
C SER A 67 27.57 -3.99 -20.75
N LEU A 68 26.50 -3.95 -21.54
CA LEU A 68 25.53 -2.86 -21.55
C LEU A 68 24.81 -2.75 -20.20
N LYS A 69 24.45 -3.90 -19.62
CA LYS A 69 23.86 -3.96 -18.28
C LYS A 69 24.76 -3.28 -17.23
N ARG A 70 26.06 -3.61 -17.23
CA ARG A 70 27.03 -3.02 -16.28
C ARG A 70 27.21 -1.53 -16.48
N GLN A 71 27.30 -1.08 -17.73
CA GLN A 71 27.40 0.34 -18.08
C GLN A 71 26.20 1.13 -17.55
N VAL A 72 24.98 0.66 -17.82
CA VAL A 72 23.75 1.31 -17.35
C VAL A 72 23.66 1.30 -15.82
N GLN A 73 24.05 0.21 -15.17
CA GLN A 73 24.07 0.14 -13.70
C GLN A 73 25.09 1.10 -13.06
N ALA A 74 26.22 1.37 -13.71
CA ALA A 74 27.19 2.38 -13.26
C ALA A 74 26.59 3.79 -13.38
N LEU A 75 26.00 4.12 -14.54
CA LEU A 75 25.34 5.42 -14.78
C LEU A 75 24.22 5.70 -13.77
N ILE A 76 23.42 4.68 -13.43
CA ILE A 76 22.36 4.81 -12.41
C ILE A 76 22.94 5.17 -11.04
N LYS A 77 24.10 4.63 -10.68
CA LYS A 77 24.73 4.89 -9.37
C LYS A 77 25.45 6.24 -9.33
N GLU A 78 26.12 6.61 -10.40
CA GLU A 78 27.00 7.78 -10.44
C GLU A 78 26.27 9.08 -10.83
N LYS A 79 25.37 9.01 -11.82
CA LYS A 79 24.78 10.20 -12.47
C LYS A 79 23.28 10.33 -12.24
N TYR A 80 22.55 9.22 -12.13
CA TYR A 80 21.08 9.22 -12.11
C TYR A 80 20.47 8.60 -10.84
N PHE A 81 21.13 8.77 -9.69
CA PHE A 81 20.76 8.09 -8.43
C PHE A 81 19.34 8.41 -7.91
N ASP A 82 18.80 9.61 -8.17
CA ASP A 82 17.49 10.03 -7.66
C ASP A 82 16.42 10.15 -8.76
N VAL A 83 16.69 9.57 -9.93
CA VAL A 83 15.80 9.68 -11.09
C VAL A 83 14.78 8.55 -11.10
N ASN A 84 13.52 8.88 -11.37
CA ASN A 84 12.48 7.88 -11.59
C ASN A 84 12.80 7.03 -12.84
N LEU A 85 12.51 5.74 -12.80
CA LEU A 85 12.78 4.79 -13.90
C LEU A 85 12.20 5.24 -15.26
N GLN A 86 11.04 5.93 -15.25
CA GLN A 86 10.47 6.47 -16.49
C GLN A 86 11.36 7.56 -17.10
N HIS A 87 11.80 8.51 -16.27
CA HIS A 87 12.66 9.60 -16.71
C HIS A 87 14.08 9.11 -17.02
N LEU A 88 14.54 8.05 -16.34
CA LEU A 88 15.82 7.40 -16.65
C LEU A 88 15.88 6.87 -18.09
N VAL A 89 14.78 6.34 -18.63
CA VAL A 89 14.74 5.91 -20.04
C VAL A 89 15.03 7.08 -20.97
N GLU A 90 14.32 8.20 -20.76
CA GLU A 90 14.48 9.42 -21.57
C GLU A 90 15.92 9.97 -21.48
N LEU A 91 16.49 10.01 -20.27
CA LEU A 91 17.86 10.50 -20.06
C LEU A 91 18.92 9.59 -20.68
N LEU A 92 18.70 8.27 -20.68
CA LEU A 92 19.61 7.31 -21.34
C LEU A 92 19.55 7.45 -22.87
N GLU A 93 18.40 7.74 -23.43
CA GLU A 93 18.24 7.98 -24.87
C GLU A 93 18.87 9.32 -25.29
N VAL A 94 18.60 10.40 -24.55
CA VAL A 94 19.07 11.75 -24.91
C VAL A 94 20.56 11.96 -24.64
N ASN A 95 21.06 11.56 -23.47
CA ASN A 95 22.42 11.91 -23.05
C ASN A 95 23.46 10.86 -23.41
N GLU A 96 23.07 9.58 -23.45
CA GLU A 96 23.99 8.45 -23.58
C GLU A 96 23.76 7.66 -24.89
N ASN A 97 22.71 8.01 -25.65
CA ASN A 97 22.29 7.33 -26.88
C ASN A 97 22.07 5.80 -26.71
N ILE A 98 21.60 5.40 -25.52
CA ILE A 98 21.36 4.00 -25.17
C ILE A 98 19.87 3.69 -25.22
N PHE A 99 19.48 2.83 -26.16
CA PHE A 99 18.10 2.36 -26.30
C PHE A 99 17.89 1.05 -25.54
N VAL A 100 17.16 1.10 -24.42
CA VAL A 100 16.80 -0.07 -23.62
C VAL A 100 15.29 -0.13 -23.39
N LYS A 101 14.69 -1.30 -23.61
CA LYS A 101 13.29 -1.52 -23.27
C LYS A 101 13.05 -1.31 -21.76
N ARG A 102 11.96 -0.64 -21.42
CA ARG A 102 11.58 -0.32 -20.04
C ARG A 102 11.65 -1.51 -19.08
N GLU A 103 11.15 -2.69 -19.47
CA GLU A 103 11.14 -3.86 -18.55
C GLU A 103 12.56 -4.42 -18.32
N THR A 104 13.44 -4.34 -19.31
CA THR A 104 14.85 -4.72 -19.16
C THR A 104 15.55 -3.77 -18.19
N LEU A 105 15.34 -2.46 -18.35
CA LEU A 105 15.89 -1.44 -17.44
C LEU A 105 15.34 -1.61 -16.02
N ARG A 106 14.04 -1.92 -15.89
CA ARG A 106 13.39 -2.23 -14.61
C ARG A 106 14.06 -3.41 -13.91
N SER A 107 14.29 -4.51 -14.63
CA SER A 107 15.00 -5.68 -14.09
C SER A 107 16.39 -5.30 -13.61
N TRP A 108 17.16 -4.56 -14.42
CA TRP A 108 18.51 -4.14 -14.05
C TRP A 108 18.56 -3.21 -12.85
N ALA A 109 17.58 -2.32 -12.72
CA ALA A 109 17.43 -1.42 -11.57
C ALA A 109 17.01 -2.16 -10.28
N HIS A 110 16.20 -3.23 -10.40
CA HIS A 110 15.89 -4.11 -9.26
C HIS A 110 17.11 -4.92 -8.79
N ASP A 111 17.94 -5.40 -9.73
CA ASP A 111 19.16 -6.16 -9.40
C ASP A 111 20.15 -5.35 -8.54
N ILE A 112 20.16 -4.01 -8.67
CA ILE A 112 20.99 -3.10 -7.87
C ILE A 112 20.25 -2.44 -6.71
N HIS A 113 19.02 -2.89 -6.41
CA HIS A 113 18.15 -2.33 -5.37
C HIS A 113 17.88 -0.82 -5.48
N HIS A 114 17.97 -0.25 -6.68
CA HIS A 114 17.77 1.18 -6.92
C HIS A 114 16.29 1.58 -6.77
N VAL A 115 15.35 0.71 -7.17
CA VAL A 115 13.93 0.99 -7.04
C VAL A 115 13.47 0.75 -5.60
N LYS A 116 13.25 1.83 -4.83
CA LYS A 116 12.60 1.77 -3.53
C LYS A 116 11.19 1.20 -3.68
N ARG A 117 10.96 -0.01 -3.18
CA ARG A 117 9.61 -0.59 -3.12
C ARG A 117 8.82 0.18 -2.06
N ALA A 118 7.95 1.09 -2.48
CA ALA A 118 7.03 1.77 -1.58
C ALA A 118 6.22 0.70 -0.82
N LYS A 119 6.53 0.50 0.46
CA LYS A 119 5.75 -0.39 1.31
C LYS A 119 4.39 0.28 1.51
N ARG A 120 3.35 -0.27 0.86
CA ARG A 120 1.97 0.18 1.09
C ARG A 120 1.64 -0.07 2.55
N ARG A 121 1.52 1.00 3.34
CA ARG A 121 1.11 0.91 4.75
C ARG A 121 -0.28 0.27 4.78
N ARG A 122 -0.45 -0.78 5.59
CA ARG A 122 -1.77 -1.42 5.77
C ARG A 122 -2.75 -0.36 6.28
N ALA A 123 -3.91 -0.27 5.65
CA ALA A 123 -4.95 0.64 6.11
C ALA A 123 -5.31 0.30 7.56
N LYS A 124 -5.26 1.29 8.45
CA LYS A 124 -5.74 1.13 9.83
C LYS A 124 -7.26 1.15 9.78
N ALA A 125 -7.91 0.08 10.25
CA ALA A 125 -9.36 0.03 10.36
C ALA A 125 -9.85 1.15 11.28
N ARG A 126 -10.77 1.99 10.80
CA ARG A 126 -11.41 3.03 11.61
C ARG A 126 -12.59 2.39 12.34
N LYS A 127 -12.56 2.39 13.68
CA LYS A 127 -13.70 1.98 14.51
C LYS A 127 -14.55 3.20 14.84
N ARG A 128 -15.87 3.07 14.81
CA ARG A 128 -16.77 4.07 15.40
C ARG A 128 -16.59 4.04 16.92
N ARG A 129 -16.55 5.20 17.56
CA ARG A 129 -16.63 5.32 19.02
C ARG A 129 -18.10 5.26 19.46
N GLU A 130 -18.33 4.94 20.73
CA GLU A 130 -19.63 5.09 21.36
C GLU A 130 -19.97 6.58 21.54
N ARG A 131 -21.28 6.89 21.53
CA ARG A 131 -21.80 8.24 21.76
C ARG A 131 -21.80 8.58 23.24
N MET A 132 -21.72 9.86 23.57
CA MET A 132 -21.85 10.34 24.95
C MET A 132 -23.27 10.09 25.49
N GLU A 133 -23.37 9.88 26.80
CA GLU A 133 -24.62 9.55 27.49
C GLU A 133 -25.61 10.72 27.63
N SER A 134 -25.12 11.97 27.55
CA SER A 134 -25.97 13.15 27.69
C SER A 134 -25.53 14.31 26.79
N PRO A 135 -26.46 15.21 26.41
CA PRO A 135 -26.17 16.39 25.60
C PRO A 135 -25.19 17.34 26.31
N GLY A 136 -24.38 18.06 25.55
CA GLY A 136 -23.41 19.04 26.06
C GLY A 136 -22.18 18.43 26.73
N LEU A 137 -22.01 17.10 26.69
CA LEU A 137 -20.80 16.42 27.14
C LEU A 137 -19.69 16.45 26.08
N LEU A 138 -20.04 16.34 24.80
CA LEU A 138 -19.10 16.42 23.69
C LEU A 138 -19.75 17.14 22.52
N LEU A 139 -19.23 18.33 22.25
CA LEU A 139 -19.55 19.11 21.07
C LEU A 139 -18.41 18.97 20.06
N GLN A 140 -18.74 18.52 18.86
CA GLN A 140 -17.80 18.43 17.75
C GLN A 140 -17.97 19.66 16.87
N MET A 141 -16.97 20.54 16.87
CA MET A 141 -16.95 21.74 16.03
C MET A 141 -15.95 21.57 14.90
N ASP A 142 -16.38 21.88 13.67
CA ASP A 142 -15.51 21.88 12.50
C ASP A 142 -15.83 23.02 11.53
N GLY A 143 -14.81 23.45 10.81
CA GLY A 143 -14.87 24.46 9.75
C GLY A 143 -14.82 23.81 8.37
N SER A 144 -15.70 24.24 7.47
CA SER A 144 -15.79 23.70 6.11
C SER A 144 -15.65 24.81 5.06
N PRO A 145 -14.41 25.20 4.72
CA PRO A 145 -14.11 26.26 3.77
C PRO A 145 -14.28 25.77 2.32
N HIS A 146 -15.39 26.13 1.68
CA HIS A 146 -15.71 25.77 0.29
C HIS A 146 -16.41 26.90 -0.46
N ARG A 147 -16.60 26.70 -1.76
CA ARG A 147 -17.38 27.57 -2.64
C ARG A 147 -18.87 27.22 -2.55
N TRP A 148 -19.48 27.44 -1.39
CA TRP A 148 -20.88 27.05 -1.14
C TRP A 148 -21.88 27.88 -1.95
N PHE A 149 -21.52 29.13 -2.29
CA PHE A 149 -22.40 30.08 -2.97
C PHE A 149 -21.73 30.66 -4.22
N GLY A 150 -21.56 29.82 -5.25
CA GLY A 150 -20.92 30.22 -6.51
C GLY A 150 -19.38 30.32 -6.37
N ASP A 151 -18.76 31.32 -6.99
CA ASP A 151 -17.29 31.37 -7.10
C ASP A 151 -16.56 31.90 -5.85
N GLN A 152 -17.29 32.54 -4.94
CA GLN A 152 -16.72 33.08 -3.71
C GLN A 152 -16.53 31.97 -2.67
N LYS A 153 -15.37 31.95 -2.01
CA LYS A 153 -15.14 31.05 -0.88
C LYS A 153 -15.95 31.54 0.33
N SER A 154 -16.63 30.61 0.98
CA SER A 154 -17.27 30.79 2.28
C SER A 154 -16.88 29.62 3.20
N CYS A 155 -17.04 29.80 4.50
CA CYS A 155 -16.79 28.76 5.48
C CYS A 155 -18.07 28.48 6.26
N LEU A 156 -18.53 27.24 6.23
CA LEU A 156 -19.57 26.77 7.16
C LEU A 156 -18.87 26.35 8.44
N ILE A 157 -19.21 27.00 9.56
CA ILE A 157 -18.76 26.58 10.88
C ILE A 157 -19.95 25.87 11.53
N ALA A 158 -19.77 24.60 11.88
CA ALA A 158 -20.84 23.78 12.44
C ALA A 158 -20.41 23.11 13.74
N ILE A 159 -21.34 23.03 14.69
CA ILE A 159 -21.25 22.28 15.93
C ILE A 159 -22.28 21.16 15.88
N ILE A 160 -21.84 19.95 16.22
CA ILE A 160 -22.70 18.78 16.36
C ILE A 160 -22.58 18.24 17.79
N ASP A 161 -23.72 18.09 18.45
CA ASP A 161 -23.78 17.37 19.72
C ASP A 161 -23.67 15.87 19.49
N ASP A 162 -22.71 15.24 20.15
CA ASP A 162 -22.46 13.81 19.93
C ASP A 162 -23.58 12.90 20.44
N ALA A 163 -24.23 13.25 21.55
CA ALA A 163 -25.29 12.44 22.14
C ALA A 163 -26.55 12.50 21.27
N THR A 164 -26.96 13.71 20.88
CA THR A 164 -28.24 13.94 20.19
C THR A 164 -28.14 14.02 18.66
N SER A 165 -26.93 14.20 18.09
CA SER A 165 -26.72 14.59 16.69
C SER A 165 -27.39 15.90 16.27
N GLU A 166 -27.72 16.76 17.23
CA GLU A 166 -28.23 18.09 16.93
C GLU A 166 -27.13 18.96 16.33
N ILE A 167 -27.47 19.70 15.27
CA ILE A 167 -26.53 20.51 14.49
C ILE A 167 -26.88 21.99 14.67
N HIS A 168 -25.87 22.80 14.93
CA HIS A 168 -25.94 24.24 14.85
C HIS A 168 -24.83 24.76 13.95
N ALA A 169 -25.17 25.52 12.90
CA ALA A 169 -24.20 25.95 11.91
C ALA A 169 -24.51 27.34 11.37
N GLU A 170 -23.46 28.08 11.02
CA GLU A 170 -23.55 29.41 10.41
C GLU A 170 -22.47 29.60 9.34
N PHE A 171 -22.78 30.38 8.30
CA PHE A 171 -21.84 30.71 7.22
C PHE A 171 -21.05 31.99 7.53
N PHE A 172 -19.76 31.94 7.27
CA PHE A 172 -18.82 33.05 7.39
C PHE A 172 -18.03 33.24 6.09
N LYS A 173 -17.40 34.40 5.93
CA LYS A 173 -16.50 34.65 4.79
C LYS A 173 -15.24 33.79 4.84
N SER A 174 -14.76 33.46 6.04
CA SER A 174 -13.59 32.62 6.28
C SER A 174 -13.68 31.96 7.66
N GLU A 175 -12.88 30.93 7.89
CA GLU A 175 -12.75 30.33 9.22
C GLU A 175 -11.97 31.27 10.13
N THR A 176 -12.64 31.82 11.13
CA THR A 176 -12.05 32.76 12.09
C THR A 176 -12.41 32.34 13.50
N THR A 177 -11.52 32.59 14.46
CA THR A 177 -11.76 32.31 15.89
C THR A 177 -13.04 32.98 16.38
N VAL A 178 -13.30 34.22 15.95
CA VAL A 178 -14.52 34.96 16.29
C VAL A 178 -15.77 34.25 15.76
N GLY A 179 -15.73 33.72 14.53
CA GLY A 179 -16.80 32.92 13.97
C GLY A 179 -17.06 31.63 14.77
N CYS A 180 -16.00 30.90 15.12
CA CYS A 180 -16.10 29.70 15.96
C CYS A 180 -16.72 30.00 17.34
N LEU A 181 -16.25 31.06 18.00
CA LEU A 181 -16.78 31.48 19.31
C LEU A 181 -18.23 31.95 19.23
N LYS A 182 -18.63 32.60 18.14
CA LYS A 182 -20.02 33.00 17.90
C LYS A 182 -20.93 31.77 17.81
N VAL A 183 -20.62 30.82 16.93
CA VAL A 183 -21.42 29.59 16.77
C VAL A 183 -21.52 28.82 18.08
N MET A 184 -20.43 28.77 18.85
CA MET A 184 -20.42 28.17 20.18
C MET A 184 -21.31 28.91 21.17
N ARG A 185 -21.22 30.24 21.22
CA ARG A 185 -22.06 31.08 22.09
C ARG A 185 -23.54 30.91 21.76
N ASP A 186 -23.89 30.92 20.48
CA ASP A 186 -25.27 30.81 20.02
C ASP A 186 -25.85 29.42 20.33
N TYR A 187 -25.04 28.36 20.20
CA TYR A 187 -25.41 27.02 20.66
C TYR A 187 -25.66 26.98 22.18
N MET A 188 -24.78 27.56 22.99
CA MET A 188 -24.91 27.58 24.45
C MET A 188 -26.14 28.34 24.93
N ILE A 189 -26.40 29.53 24.37
CA ILE A 189 -27.57 30.36 24.73
C ILE A 189 -28.86 29.59 24.49
N ARG A 190 -28.94 28.81 23.41
CA ARG A 190 -30.12 28.02 23.06
C ARG A 190 -30.35 26.81 23.97
N LYS A 191 -29.30 26.26 24.61
CA LYS A 191 -29.36 24.94 25.26
C LYS A 191 -29.10 24.94 26.76
N VAL A 192 -28.65 26.05 27.37
CA VAL A 192 -28.41 26.23 28.83
C VAL A 192 -27.77 24.98 29.47
N CYS A 193 -26.80 24.34 28.80
CA CYS A 193 -26.14 23.14 29.30
C CYS A 193 -24.76 22.99 28.65
N LEU A 194 -23.71 23.32 29.38
CA LEU A 194 -22.37 22.85 29.05
C LEU A 194 -21.73 22.29 30.32
N ARG A 195 -21.37 21.00 30.30
CA ARG A 195 -20.91 20.30 31.51
C ARG A 195 -19.48 19.80 31.47
N ARG A 196 -18.81 19.65 30.32
CA ARG A 196 -17.43 19.10 30.38
C ARG A 196 -16.49 19.27 29.18
N PHE A 197 -16.84 18.94 27.93
CA PHE A 197 -15.82 18.84 26.86
C PHE A 197 -16.26 19.35 25.48
N MET A 198 -15.31 20.00 24.79
CA MET A 198 -15.43 20.43 23.40
C MET A 198 -14.27 19.85 22.59
N TRP A 199 -14.58 19.29 21.43
CA TRP A 199 -13.58 18.79 20.49
C TRP A 199 -13.58 19.66 19.25
N ILE A 200 -12.46 20.36 19.04
CA ILE A 200 -12.22 21.21 17.87
C ILE A 200 -11.19 20.51 16.99
N GLY A 201 -11.49 20.39 15.70
CA GLY A 201 -10.51 19.92 14.71
C GLY A 201 -9.22 20.75 14.77
N LEU A 202 -8.07 20.08 14.89
CA LEU A 202 -6.75 20.69 15.13
C LEU A 202 -6.18 21.49 13.93
N ALA A 203 -6.99 21.86 12.96
CA ALA A 203 -6.55 22.61 11.78
C ALA A 203 -6.41 24.12 12.04
N SER A 204 -7.04 24.64 13.10
CA SER A 204 -7.30 26.10 13.22
C SER A 204 -6.89 26.72 14.57
N LEU A 205 -6.24 25.96 15.45
CA LEU A 205 -5.84 26.42 16.79
C LEU A 205 -4.42 25.96 17.13
N GLU A 206 -3.41 26.54 16.48
CA GLU A 206 -2.11 26.67 17.14
C GLU A 206 -2.29 27.67 18.30
N GLY A 207 -2.38 27.18 19.54
CA GLY A 207 -2.19 28.03 20.71
C GLY A 207 -3.13 27.86 21.91
N LEU A 208 -4.21 27.07 21.82
CA LEU A 208 -5.07 26.81 22.98
C LEU A 208 -4.83 25.41 23.55
N ASN A 209 -3.80 25.32 24.42
CA ASN A 209 -3.80 24.33 25.48
C ASN A 209 -5.08 24.52 26.28
N VAL A 210 -6.04 23.59 26.15
CA VAL A 210 -7.24 23.56 26.98
C VAL A 210 -6.77 23.29 28.40
N VAL A 211 -6.72 24.36 29.21
CA VAL A 211 -6.47 24.32 30.64
C VAL A 211 -7.60 23.51 31.30
N THR A 212 -7.22 22.44 31.97
CA THR A 212 -8.08 21.70 32.89
C THR A 212 -8.23 22.47 34.21
N SER A 213 -9.44 22.41 34.78
CA SER A 213 -9.82 22.83 36.15
C SER A 213 -10.18 24.31 36.40
N HIS A 214 -11.45 24.56 36.77
CA HIS A 214 -11.84 24.77 38.18
C HIS A 214 -13.33 24.48 38.40
N LYS A 215 -13.64 23.85 39.53
CA LYS A 215 -15.00 23.59 40.02
C LYS A 215 -15.70 24.92 40.29
N CYS A 216 -16.78 25.22 39.58
CA CYS A 216 -17.80 26.13 40.12
C CYS A 216 -18.81 25.28 40.90
N ASN A 217 -18.60 25.21 42.22
CA ASN A 217 -19.61 24.73 43.15
C ASN A 217 -20.74 25.77 43.23
N GLY A 218 -21.97 25.30 43.07
CA GLY A 218 -23.19 25.80 43.71
C GLY A 218 -23.56 27.28 43.58
N LEU A 219 -24.68 27.55 42.89
CA LEU A 219 -25.73 28.36 43.50
C LEU A 219 -27.07 27.83 42.97
N VAL A 220 -27.79 27.13 43.84
CA VAL A 220 -29.24 26.92 43.73
C VAL A 220 -29.85 28.24 44.20
N MET A 221 -30.63 28.89 43.36
CA MET A 221 -31.54 29.96 43.80
C MET A 221 -32.95 29.41 43.65
N SER A 222 -33.62 29.34 44.81
CA SER A 222 -35.06 29.20 44.94
C SER A 222 -35.80 30.34 44.25
#